data_AF-A0A7Y5R6Y5-F1
#
_entry.id   AF-A0A7Y5R6Y5-F1
#
_cell.length_a   1.000
_cell.length_b   1.000
_cell.length_c   1.000
_cell.angle_alpha   90.00
_cell.angle_beta   90.00
_cell.angle_gamma   90.00
#
_symmetry.space_group_name_H-M   'P 1'
#
loop_
_entity.id
_entity.type
_entity.pdbx_description
1 polymer ?
#
loop_
_entity_poly.entity_id
_entity_poly.type
_entity_poly.pdbx_seq_one_letter_code
_entity_poly.pdbx_strand_id
1 'polypeptide(L)'
;MESKWLDIVANAFNSEVPHADAMDDLIDKMIPLIRPHSEDLREVQFYVGKHWVEVRDDENFHELILHIFNADEEYLLSDDGAVWFGKWRFLANKLIFGKLDPDEEDPTGEAFELVFLDPEFFILKKLSNPLKFENNRKYFVLAAEHLARKLEWFELMQYLFNKYRNNNNFLIVIVLVVLLIFAIVMALS
;
A
#
# COMPACT_ATOMS: atom_id res chain seq x y z
N MET A 1 7.27 -13.96 25.63
CA MET A 1 6.25 -14.10 24.56
C MET A 1 6.64 -13.32 23.31
N GLU A 2 7.43 -12.25 23.42
CA GLU A 2 7.98 -11.47 22.29
C GLU A 2 8.95 -12.25 21.38
N SER A 3 9.77 -13.16 21.93
CA SER A 3 10.74 -13.93 21.14
C SER A 3 10.10 -14.75 20.03
N LYS A 4 8.94 -15.38 20.30
CA LYS A 4 8.26 -16.23 19.32
C LYS A 4 7.70 -15.44 18.13
N TRP A 5 7.28 -14.20 18.35
CA TRP A 5 6.81 -13.30 17.29
C TRP A 5 7.98 -12.78 16.44
N LEU A 6 9.08 -12.39 17.09
CA LEU A 6 10.31 -11.99 16.39
C LEU A 6 10.89 -13.14 15.58
N ASP A 7 10.85 -14.37 16.08
CA ASP A 7 11.33 -15.55 15.36
C ASP A 7 10.44 -15.91 14.15
N ILE A 8 9.11 -15.70 14.24
CA ILE A 8 8.19 -15.89 13.11
C ILE A 8 8.43 -14.82 12.04
N VAL A 9 8.57 -13.57 12.45
CA VAL A 9 8.84 -12.44 11.56
C VAL A 9 10.21 -12.61 10.88
N ALA A 10 11.26 -12.95 11.64
CA ALA A 10 12.60 -13.19 11.13
C ALA A 10 12.67 -14.39 10.17
N ASN A 11 11.93 -15.48 10.45
CA ASN A 11 11.86 -16.63 9.54
C ASN A 11 11.06 -16.31 8.26
N ALA A 12 10.00 -15.50 8.34
CA ALA A 12 9.25 -15.05 7.17
C ALA A 12 10.13 -14.21 6.21
N PHE A 13 11.10 -13.47 6.74
CA PHE A 13 12.06 -12.69 5.94
C PHE A 13 13.20 -13.53 5.31
N ASN A 14 13.32 -14.82 5.64
CA ASN A 14 14.24 -15.75 4.98
C ASN A 14 13.56 -16.59 3.87
N SER A 15 12.24 -16.56 3.76
CA SER A 15 11.47 -17.32 2.76
C SER A 15 11.34 -16.57 1.43
N GLU A 16 11.19 -17.28 0.32
CA GLU A 16 10.73 -16.73 -0.97
C GLU A 16 9.41 -15.96 -0.80
N VAL A 17 9.08 -15.05 -1.73
CA VAL A 17 7.79 -14.33 -1.72
C VAL A 17 6.66 -15.36 -1.56
N PRO A 18 5.71 -15.16 -0.62
CA PRO A 18 4.67 -16.15 -0.38
C PRO A 18 3.92 -16.46 -1.68
N HIS A 19 3.73 -17.74 -2.01
CA HIS A 19 2.82 -18.12 -3.09
C HIS A 19 1.38 -17.76 -2.71
N ALA A 20 0.66 -17.17 -3.65
CA ALA A 20 -0.76 -16.85 -3.56
C ALA A 20 -1.37 -16.83 -4.95
N ASP A 21 -2.60 -17.33 -5.08
CA ASP A 21 -3.31 -17.41 -6.36
C ASP A 21 -4.05 -16.10 -6.70
N ALA A 22 -4.25 -15.23 -5.70
CA ALA A 22 -4.91 -13.93 -5.83
C ALA A 22 -4.12 -12.83 -5.11
N MET A 23 -4.28 -11.59 -5.59
CA MET A 23 -3.60 -10.43 -5.02
C MET A 23 -4.03 -10.16 -3.58
N ASP A 24 -5.32 -10.32 -3.26
CA ASP A 24 -5.84 -10.10 -1.91
C ASP A 24 -5.19 -11.03 -0.88
N ASP A 25 -5.00 -12.31 -1.23
CA ASP A 25 -4.34 -13.31 -0.38
C ASP A 25 -2.85 -13.00 -0.19
N LEU A 26 -2.19 -12.48 -1.23
CA LEU A 26 -0.79 -12.08 -1.15
C LEU A 26 -0.62 -10.88 -0.22
N ILE A 27 -1.48 -9.87 -0.37
CA ILE A 27 -1.49 -8.68 0.49
C ILE A 27 -1.74 -9.08 1.95
N ASP A 28 -2.69 -9.97 2.23
CA ASP A 28 -2.95 -10.46 3.59
C ASP A 28 -1.72 -11.08 4.26
N LYS A 29 -0.87 -11.77 3.49
CA LYS A 29 0.38 -12.36 3.98
C LYS A 29 1.49 -11.32 4.15
N MET A 30 1.59 -10.34 3.25
CA MET A 30 2.67 -9.35 3.25
C MET A 30 2.46 -8.22 4.25
N ILE A 31 1.23 -7.71 4.39
CA ILE A 31 0.93 -6.53 5.20
C ILE A 31 1.45 -6.63 6.64
N PRO A 32 1.24 -7.73 7.39
CA PRO A 32 1.78 -7.84 8.74
C PRO A 32 3.30 -7.65 8.85
N LEU A 33 4.04 -7.96 7.77
CA LEU A 33 5.50 -7.88 7.71
C LEU A 33 5.98 -6.48 7.32
N ILE A 34 5.25 -5.78 6.45
CA ILE A 34 5.67 -4.47 5.94
C ILE A 34 4.98 -3.28 6.62
N ARG A 35 3.86 -3.50 7.35
CA ARG A 35 3.07 -2.44 8.00
C ARG A 35 3.89 -1.45 8.84
N PRO A 36 4.95 -1.85 9.58
CA PRO A 36 5.78 -0.90 10.34
C PRO A 36 6.45 0.19 9.50
N HIS A 37 6.54 0.00 8.17
CA HIS A 37 7.13 0.95 7.24
C HIS A 37 6.08 1.82 6.51
N SER A 38 4.80 1.69 6.88
CA SER A 38 3.73 2.50 6.30
C SER A 38 3.72 3.90 6.89
N GLU A 39 3.51 4.87 6.01
CA GLU A 39 3.21 6.26 6.36
C GLU A 39 1.72 6.42 6.74
N ASP A 40 1.35 7.60 7.25
CA ASP A 40 -0.01 7.94 7.69
C ASP A 40 -0.76 8.84 6.67
N LEU A 41 -2.10 8.76 6.60
CA LEU A 41 -2.90 9.63 5.72
C LEU A 41 -2.78 11.13 6.04
N ARG A 42 -2.34 11.49 7.25
CA ARG A 42 -2.05 12.89 7.64
C ARG A 42 -0.81 13.43 6.92
N GLU A 43 0.06 12.55 6.43
CA GLU A 43 1.29 12.90 5.73
C GLU A 43 1.03 13.04 4.23
N VAL A 44 0.30 14.10 3.89
CA VAL A 44 -0.22 14.37 2.54
C VAL A 44 0.84 14.35 1.44
N GLN A 45 2.11 14.64 1.77
CA GLN A 45 3.22 14.59 0.81
C GLN A 45 3.43 13.21 0.18
N PHE A 46 2.94 12.15 0.82
CA PHE A 46 3.11 10.80 0.30
C PHE A 46 2.10 10.44 -0.77
N TYR A 47 0.97 11.15 -0.92
CA TYR A 47 -0.07 10.80 -1.90
C TYR A 47 -0.70 11.96 -2.66
N VAL A 48 -0.67 13.18 -2.13
CA VAL A 48 -1.23 14.36 -2.79
C VAL A 48 -0.32 14.82 -3.94
N GLY A 49 -0.93 15.16 -5.09
CA GLY A 49 -0.25 15.61 -6.31
C GLY A 49 0.52 14.51 -7.03
N LYS A 50 0.32 13.24 -6.66
CA LYS A 50 0.94 12.08 -7.30
C LYS A 50 -0.02 11.39 -8.26
N HIS A 51 0.57 10.69 -9.23
CA HIS A 51 -0.13 9.88 -10.22
C HIS A 51 -0.17 8.42 -9.75
N TRP A 52 -1.36 8.00 -9.35
CA TRP A 52 -1.62 6.66 -8.82
C TRP A 52 -2.36 5.82 -9.84
N VAL A 53 -1.74 4.74 -10.32
CA VAL A 53 -2.38 3.80 -11.23
C VAL A 53 -3.05 2.68 -10.43
N GLU A 54 -4.29 2.38 -10.77
CA GLU A 54 -5.01 1.26 -10.18
C GLU A 54 -4.48 -0.07 -10.68
N VAL A 55 -4.23 -0.98 -9.75
CA VAL A 55 -3.70 -2.32 -10.01
C VAL A 55 -4.74 -3.35 -9.63
N ARG A 56 -4.98 -4.31 -10.52
CA ARG A 56 -5.91 -5.43 -10.34
C ARG A 56 -5.29 -6.71 -10.84
N ASP A 57 -5.72 -7.84 -10.29
CA ASP A 57 -5.32 -9.20 -10.66
C ASP A 57 -6.29 -9.89 -11.63
N ASP A 58 -7.30 -9.17 -12.10
CA ASP A 58 -8.29 -9.65 -13.07
C ASP A 58 -7.68 -9.72 -14.47
N GLU A 59 -7.73 -10.89 -15.11
CA GLU A 59 -7.21 -11.12 -16.46
C GLU A 59 -7.84 -10.21 -17.52
N ASN A 60 -9.06 -9.70 -17.29
CA ASN A 60 -9.74 -8.81 -18.22
C ASN A 60 -9.47 -7.33 -17.95
N PHE A 61 -8.67 -7.01 -16.94
CA PHE A 61 -8.35 -5.63 -16.61
C PHE A 61 -7.16 -5.15 -17.44
N HIS A 62 -7.46 -4.35 -18.47
CA HIS A 62 -6.46 -3.74 -19.35
C HIS A 62 -6.54 -2.21 -19.37
N GLU A 63 -7.46 -1.63 -18.60
CA GLU A 63 -7.71 -0.19 -18.51
C GLU A 63 -6.59 0.49 -17.72
N LEU A 64 -6.11 1.63 -18.22
CA LEU A 64 -5.23 2.51 -17.45
C LEU A 64 -6.07 3.49 -16.65
N ILE A 65 -6.38 3.11 -15.41
CA ILE A 65 -7.12 3.96 -14.48
C ILE A 65 -6.12 4.72 -13.59
N LEU A 66 -6.10 6.04 -13.74
CA LEU A 66 -5.26 6.95 -12.98
C LEU A 66 -6.10 7.74 -11.97
N HIS A 67 -5.63 7.74 -10.73
CA HIS A 67 -6.17 8.45 -9.59
C HIS A 67 -5.22 9.58 -9.20
N ILE A 68 -5.75 10.80 -9.04
CA ILE A 68 -4.97 11.95 -8.59
C ILE A 68 -5.72 12.63 -7.46
N PHE A 69 -5.10 12.65 -6.28
CA PHE A 69 -5.60 13.38 -5.12
C PHE A 69 -4.87 14.73 -5.07
N ASN A 70 -5.56 15.84 -5.33
CA ASN A 70 -4.98 17.17 -5.33
C ASN A 70 -5.21 17.89 -4.00
N ALA A 71 -4.60 19.06 -3.86
CA ALA A 71 -4.94 19.98 -2.79
C ALA A 71 -6.42 20.40 -2.85
N ASP A 72 -6.92 21.04 -1.80
CA ASP A 72 -8.29 21.57 -1.72
C ASP A 72 -9.40 20.51 -1.93
N GLU A 73 -9.12 19.26 -1.55
CA GLU A 73 -10.08 18.14 -1.64
C GLU A 73 -10.49 17.77 -3.08
N GLU A 74 -9.77 18.25 -4.11
CA GLU A 74 -10.03 17.91 -5.50
C GLU A 74 -9.51 16.51 -5.84
N TYR A 75 -10.36 15.68 -6.44
CA TYR A 75 -10.01 14.35 -6.92
C TYR A 75 -10.22 14.26 -8.42
N LEU A 76 -9.24 13.73 -9.14
CA LEU A 76 -9.32 13.46 -10.57
C LEU A 76 -9.18 11.96 -10.81
N LEU A 77 -10.06 11.44 -11.67
CA LEU A 77 -9.96 10.08 -12.19
C LEU A 77 -9.80 10.17 -13.71
N SER A 78 -8.73 9.62 -14.26
CA SER A 78 -8.58 9.40 -15.69
C SER A 78 -8.74 7.92 -16.01
N ASP A 79 -9.69 7.60 -16.86
CA ASP A 79 -10.00 6.26 -17.33
C ASP A 79 -9.71 6.20 -18.84
N ASP A 80 -8.58 5.60 -19.23
CA ASP A 80 -8.07 5.56 -20.61
C ASP A 80 -8.07 6.94 -21.31
N GLY A 81 -7.82 7.99 -20.53
CA GLY A 81 -7.76 9.39 -20.98
C GLY A 81 -9.07 10.16 -20.85
N ALA A 82 -10.19 9.52 -20.52
CA ALA A 82 -11.41 10.21 -20.13
C ALA A 82 -11.31 10.68 -18.68
N VAL A 83 -11.41 12.00 -18.46
CA VAL A 83 -11.21 12.61 -17.14
C VAL A 83 -12.55 12.90 -16.46
N TRP A 84 -12.63 12.51 -15.20
CA TRP A 84 -13.72 12.80 -14.27
C TRP A 84 -13.21 13.63 -13.09
N PHE A 85 -14.05 14.55 -12.64
CA PHE A 85 -13.79 15.38 -11.47
C PHE A 85 -14.60 14.85 -10.29
N GLY A 86 -14.03 15.01 -9.10
CA GLY A 86 -14.61 14.51 -7.88
C GLY A 86 -14.03 15.19 -6.66
N LYS A 87 -14.39 14.66 -5.49
CA LYS A 87 -13.86 15.13 -4.22
C LYS A 87 -13.26 13.98 -3.43
N TRP A 88 -12.26 14.30 -2.61
CA TRP A 88 -11.74 13.38 -1.62
C TRP A 88 -11.61 14.07 -0.26
N ARG A 89 -11.66 13.28 0.81
CA ARG A 89 -11.45 13.74 2.18
C ARG A 89 -10.85 12.63 3.01
N PHE A 90 -10.01 12.98 3.97
CA PHE A 90 -9.55 12.04 4.97
C PHE A 90 -10.26 12.29 6.31
N LEU A 91 -10.53 11.20 7.04
CA LEU A 91 -11.11 11.25 8.39
C LEU A 91 -10.40 10.21 9.25
N ALA A 92 -9.49 10.66 10.11
CA ALA A 92 -8.58 9.81 10.85
C ALA A 92 -7.81 8.86 9.90
N ASN A 93 -7.99 7.54 10.03
CA ASN A 93 -7.34 6.54 9.19
C ASN A 93 -8.17 6.11 7.97
N LYS A 94 -9.16 6.92 7.59
CA LYS A 94 -10.07 6.63 6.48
C LYS A 94 -9.93 7.66 5.38
N LEU A 95 -10.02 7.18 4.13
CA LEU A 95 -10.08 8.02 2.95
C LEU A 95 -11.45 7.83 2.31
N ILE A 96 -12.10 8.92 1.93
CA ILE A 96 -13.38 8.89 1.20
C ILE A 96 -13.15 9.66 -0.08
N PHE A 97 -13.46 9.07 -1.22
CA PHE A 97 -13.38 9.75 -2.51
C PHE A 97 -14.43 9.24 -3.48
N GLY A 98 -14.79 10.07 -4.44
CA GLY A 98 -15.79 9.71 -5.44
C GLY A 98 -15.96 10.81 -6.50
N LYS A 99 -16.65 10.44 -7.57
CA LYS A 99 -16.97 11.35 -8.67
C LYS A 99 -18.03 12.36 -8.22
N LEU A 100 -17.96 13.56 -8.78
CA LEU A 100 -19.07 14.50 -8.67
C LEU A 100 -20.13 14.08 -9.67
N ASP A 101 -21.32 13.75 -9.19
CA ASP A 101 -22.48 13.55 -10.06
C ASP A 101 -23.10 14.92 -10.36
N PRO A 102 -23.22 15.34 -11.63
CA PRO A 102 -23.86 16.60 -11.97
C PRO A 102 -25.35 16.67 -11.60
N ASP A 103 -26.01 15.51 -11.42
CA ASP A 103 -27.42 15.41 -11.09
C ASP A 103 -27.69 15.28 -9.58
N GLU A 104 -26.65 15.12 -8.74
CA GLU A 104 -26.77 15.06 -7.28
C GLU A 104 -26.22 16.32 -6.60
N GLU A 105 -26.95 16.86 -5.61
CA GLU A 105 -26.49 18.01 -4.81
C GLU A 105 -25.28 17.67 -3.92
N ASP A 106 -25.19 16.42 -3.48
CA ASP A 106 -24.12 15.94 -2.59
C ASP A 106 -23.20 14.96 -3.32
N PRO A 107 -21.87 15.10 -3.21
CA PRO A 107 -20.94 14.16 -3.82
C PRO A 107 -21.06 12.78 -3.16
N THR A 108 -21.34 11.75 -3.96
CA THR A 108 -21.25 10.35 -3.55
C THR A 108 -19.81 9.87 -3.61
N GLY A 109 -19.44 9.02 -2.66
CA GLY A 109 -18.07 8.51 -2.57
C GLY A 109 -17.98 7.22 -1.79
N GLU A 110 -16.94 6.46 -2.08
CA GLU A 110 -16.63 5.23 -1.39
C GLU A 110 -15.68 5.50 -0.23
N ALA A 111 -15.87 4.79 0.87
CA ALA A 111 -15.04 4.90 2.05
C ALA A 111 -14.03 3.75 2.11
N PHE A 112 -12.80 4.09 2.46
CA PHE A 112 -11.68 3.17 2.57
C PHE A 112 -10.93 3.37 3.87
N GLU A 113 -10.28 2.32 4.35
CA GLU A 113 -9.32 2.35 5.45
C GLU A 113 -7.90 2.16 4.93
N LEU A 114 -6.94 2.90 5.48
CA LEU A 114 -5.53 2.77 5.07
C LEU A 114 -4.92 1.43 5.50
N VAL A 115 -4.39 0.69 4.52
CA VAL A 115 -3.71 -0.59 4.69
C VAL A 115 -2.19 -0.45 4.60
N PHE A 116 -1.72 0.35 3.65
CA PHE A 116 -0.30 0.64 3.50
C PHE A 116 -0.11 1.90 2.66
N LEU A 117 0.84 2.74 3.00
CA LEU A 117 1.23 3.91 2.22
C LEU A 117 2.74 4.06 2.25
N ASP A 118 3.34 4.24 1.09
CA ASP A 118 4.71 4.70 0.93
C ASP A 118 4.79 5.60 -0.33
N PRO A 119 5.98 6.08 -0.73
CA PRO A 119 6.10 6.92 -1.92
C PRO A 119 5.64 6.29 -3.25
N GLU A 120 5.52 4.97 -3.34
CA GLU A 120 5.34 4.13 -4.53
C GLU A 120 4.06 3.27 -4.50
N PHE A 121 3.48 3.00 -3.34
CA PHE A 121 2.31 2.16 -3.12
C PHE A 121 1.32 2.84 -2.17
N PHE A 122 0.05 2.80 -2.55
CA PHE A 122 -1.05 3.28 -1.73
C PHE A 122 -2.16 2.23 -1.73
N ILE A 123 -2.20 1.43 -0.66
CA ILE A 123 -3.11 0.30 -0.50
C ILE A 123 -4.18 0.66 0.51
N LEU A 124 -5.42 0.51 0.07
CA LEU A 124 -6.61 0.84 0.80
C LEU A 124 -7.49 -0.41 0.94
N LYS A 125 -8.28 -0.50 2.00
CA LYS A 125 -9.29 -1.55 2.18
C LYS A 125 -10.67 -0.91 2.07
N LYS A 126 -11.50 -1.41 1.17
CA LYS A 126 -12.86 -0.89 0.98
C LYS A 126 -13.71 -1.16 2.23
N LEU A 127 -14.30 -0.12 2.81
CA LEU A 127 -15.21 -0.23 3.95
C LEU A 127 -16.61 -0.58 3.45
N SER A 128 -16.81 -1.86 3.14
CA SER A 128 -18.07 -2.38 2.60
C SER A 128 -18.46 -3.68 3.30
N ASN A 129 -19.74 -4.05 3.21
CA ASN A 129 -20.22 -5.32 3.77
C ASN A 129 -19.92 -6.46 2.77
N PRO A 130 -19.01 -7.40 3.08
CA PRO A 130 -18.66 -8.49 2.16
C PRO A 130 -19.83 -9.40 1.81
N LEU A 131 -20.86 -9.49 2.66
CA LEU A 131 -22.05 -10.30 2.40
C LEU A 131 -23.00 -9.70 1.36
N LYS A 132 -22.81 -8.42 0.98
CA LYS A 132 -23.68 -7.72 0.02
C LYS A 132 -23.11 -7.63 -1.39
N PHE A 133 -21.83 -7.94 -1.59
CA PHE A 133 -21.14 -7.70 -2.85
C PHE A 133 -20.40 -8.99 -3.26
N GLU A 134 -20.99 -9.74 -4.21
CA GLU A 134 -20.55 -11.08 -4.63
C GLU A 134 -19.18 -11.11 -5.36
N ASN A 135 -18.52 -9.98 -5.56
CA ASN A 135 -17.22 -9.92 -6.22
C ASN A 135 -16.34 -8.79 -5.65
N ASN A 136 -16.37 -8.65 -4.32
CA ASN A 136 -15.78 -7.49 -3.67
C ASN A 136 -14.28 -7.69 -3.47
N ARG A 137 -13.48 -7.05 -4.31
CA ARG A 137 -12.04 -6.88 -4.08
C ARG A 137 -11.83 -6.25 -2.71
N LYS A 138 -11.12 -6.96 -1.84
CA LYS A 138 -10.90 -6.52 -0.47
C LYS A 138 -9.99 -5.30 -0.43
N TYR A 139 -8.97 -5.31 -1.27
CA TYR A 139 -8.00 -4.24 -1.38
C TYR A 139 -8.19 -3.43 -2.65
N PHE A 140 -8.00 -2.13 -2.50
CA PHE A 140 -7.88 -1.16 -3.57
C PHE A 140 -6.41 -0.75 -3.63
N VAL A 141 -5.73 -1.22 -4.67
CA VAL A 141 -4.28 -1.13 -4.80
C VAL A 141 -3.95 -0.05 -5.82
N LEU A 142 -3.22 0.96 -5.37
CA LEU A 142 -2.64 1.98 -6.22
C LEU A 142 -1.12 1.88 -6.19
N ALA A 143 -0.50 1.97 -7.35
CA ALA A 143 0.95 2.03 -7.50
C ALA A 143 1.35 3.28 -8.27
N ALA A 144 2.55 3.81 -7.98
CA ALA A 144 3.07 4.96 -8.69
C ALA A 144 3.20 4.63 -10.19
N GLU A 145 2.78 5.57 -11.03
CA GLU A 145 2.68 5.38 -12.48
C GLU A 145 3.96 4.79 -13.12
N HIS A 146 5.14 5.22 -12.67
CA HIS A 146 6.42 4.77 -13.22
C HIS A 146 6.74 3.28 -12.97
N LEU A 147 6.12 2.67 -11.95
CA LEU A 147 6.19 1.23 -11.68
C LEU A 147 5.05 0.50 -12.38
N ALA A 148 3.82 0.97 -12.19
CA ALA A 148 2.61 0.31 -12.68
C ALA A 148 2.56 0.15 -14.21
N ARG A 149 3.22 1.05 -14.95
CA ARG A 149 3.31 0.95 -16.42
C ARG A 149 4.28 -0.11 -16.94
N LYS A 150 5.08 -0.72 -16.06
CA LYS A 150 6.18 -1.62 -16.44
C LYS A 150 6.07 -3.02 -15.83
N LEU A 151 5.29 -3.15 -14.77
CA LEU A 151 5.24 -4.34 -13.94
C LEU A 151 3.80 -4.81 -13.83
N GLU A 152 3.61 -6.11 -13.96
CA GLU A 152 2.32 -6.74 -13.69
C GLU A 152 2.03 -6.74 -12.18
N TRP A 153 0.77 -6.99 -11.81
CA TRP A 153 0.34 -6.95 -10.40
C TRP A 153 1.23 -7.84 -9.50
N PHE A 154 1.59 -9.05 -9.96
CA PHE A 154 2.37 -9.98 -9.18
C PHE A 154 3.81 -9.47 -8.99
N GLU A 155 4.40 -8.90 -10.04
CA GLU A 155 5.73 -8.30 -10.00
C GLU A 155 5.77 -7.07 -9.09
N LEU A 156 4.70 -6.26 -9.10
CA LEU A 156 4.53 -5.12 -8.19
C LEU A 156 4.48 -5.58 -6.73
N MET A 157 3.73 -6.64 -6.43
CA MET A 157 3.66 -7.20 -5.08
C MET A 157 5.01 -7.78 -4.62
N GLN A 158 5.72 -8.47 -5.51
CA GLN A 158 7.09 -8.94 -5.23
C GLN A 158 8.04 -7.77 -4.96
N TYR A 159 7.96 -6.71 -5.77
CA TYR A 159 8.78 -5.52 -5.61
C TYR A 159 8.52 -4.85 -4.26
N LEU A 160 7.24 -4.62 -3.90
CA LEU A 160 6.83 -4.08 -2.61
C LEU A 160 7.42 -4.89 -1.45
N PHE A 161 7.28 -6.21 -1.50
CA PHE A 161 7.79 -7.08 -0.44
C PHE A 161 9.32 -7.03 -0.32
N ASN A 162 10.02 -7.12 -1.45
CA ASN A 162 11.48 -7.15 -1.51
C ASN A 162 12.11 -5.83 -1.04
N LYS A 163 11.46 -4.69 -1.35
CA LYS A 163 11.88 -3.36 -0.90
C LYS A 163 12.06 -3.29 0.62
N TYR A 164 11.12 -3.86 1.38
CA TYR A 164 11.14 -3.80 2.85
C TYR A 164 11.81 -4.99 3.51
N ARG A 165 11.83 -6.15 2.86
CA ARG A 165 12.61 -7.31 3.31
C ARG A 165 14.11 -6.98 3.41
N ASN A 166 14.68 -6.39 2.37
CA ASN A 166 16.14 -6.20 2.31
C ASN A 166 16.64 -5.12 3.27
N ASN A 167 15.78 -4.17 3.64
CA ASN A 167 16.14 -3.07 4.54
C ASN A 167 16.32 -3.53 6.01
N ASN A 168 15.64 -4.61 6.41
CA ASN A 168 15.74 -5.12 7.79
C ASN A 168 17.09 -5.84 8.06
N ASN A 169 17.67 -6.49 7.05
CA ASN A 169 19.03 -7.05 7.15
C ASN A 169 20.06 -5.96 7.43
N PHE A 170 19.91 -4.78 6.83
CA PHE A 170 20.82 -3.65 7.07
C PHE A 170 20.74 -3.13 8.50
N LEU A 171 19.53 -2.97 9.05
CA LEU A 171 19.35 -2.54 10.45
C LEU A 171 19.87 -3.57 11.45
N ILE A 172 19.64 -4.86 11.21
CA ILE A 172 20.19 -5.95 12.04
C ILE A 172 21.72 -5.94 12.01
N VAL A 173 22.32 -5.73 10.83
CA VAL A 173 23.78 -5.59 10.69
C VAL A 173 24.29 -4.39 11.48
N ILE A 174 23.64 -3.23 11.42
CA ILE A 174 24.02 -2.06 12.22
C ILE A 174 23.95 -2.37 13.71
N VAL A 175 22.85 -2.97 14.18
CA VAL A 175 22.69 -3.33 15.61
C VAL A 175 23.78 -4.29 16.06
N LEU A 176 24.10 -5.31 15.26
CA LEU A 176 25.19 -6.24 15.56
C LEU A 176 26.56 -5.54 15.62
N VAL A 177 26.84 -4.61 14.71
CA VAL A 177 28.07 -3.82 14.72
C VAL A 177 28.15 -2.95 15.97
N VAL A 178 27.05 -2.28 16.36
CA VAL A 178 27.01 -1.47 17.58
C VAL A 178 27.24 -2.33 18.82
N LEU A 179 26.61 -3.50 18.92
CA LEU A 179 26.83 -4.44 20.02
C LEU A 179 28.27 -4.97 20.07
N LEU A 180 28.87 -5.25 18.91
CA LEU A 180 30.26 -5.68 18.80
C LEU A 180 31.23 -4.59 19.32
N ILE A 181 31.02 -3.32 18.90
CA ILE A 181 31.81 -2.18 19.39
C ILE A 181 31.68 -2.07 20.90
N PHE A 182 30.46 -2.17 21.43
CA PHE A 182 30.21 -2.10 22.87
C PHE A 182 30.94 -3.22 23.63
N ALA A 183 30.91 -4.44 23.10
CA ALA A 183 31.62 -5.58 23.67
C ALA A 183 33.15 -5.39 23.66
N ILE A 184 33.71 -4.84 22.57
CA ILE A 184 35.14 -4.53 22.47
C ILE A 184 35.55 -3.45 23.48
N VAL A 185 34.76 -2.38 23.61
CA VAL A 185 35.03 -1.30 24.59
C VAL A 185 35.00 -1.84 26.02
N MET A 186 34.02 -2.68 26.34
CA MET A 186 33.92 -3.33 27.66
C MET A 186 35.07 -4.31 27.93
N ALA A 187 35.62 -4.96 26.91
CA ALA A 187 36.75 -5.89 27.06
C ALA A 187 38.12 -5.19 27.14
N LEU A 188 38.22 -3.96 26.65
CA LEU A 188 39.44 -3.13 26.69
C LEU A 188 39.47 -2.15 27.87
N SER A 189 38.36 -1.97 28.58
CA SER A 189 38.24 -1.20 29.83
C SER A 189 38.57 -2.06 31.05
#